data_AF-A0A0F9A8F7-F1
#
_entry.id   AF-A0A0F9A8F7-F1
#
_cell.length_a   1.000
_cell.length_b   1.000
_cell.length_c   1.000
_cell.angle_alpha   90.00
_cell.angle_beta   90.00
_cell.angle_gamma   90.00
#
_symmetry.space_group_name_H-M   'P 1'
#
loop_
_entity.id
_entity.type
_entity.pdbx_description
1 polymer ?
#
loop_
_entity_poly.entity_id
_entity_poly.type
_entity_poly.pdbx_seq_one_letter_code
_entity_poly.pdbx_strand_id
1 'polypeptide(L)'
;MNIQGRKIVDNPSIGSIVTHTGWSQKSKKYPCDVYIVRGDYLVDGLLSNFWYWRRLLDDGKLGEVEKGYGSFVVSDKEYTIEITYKVSGKK
;
A
#
# COMPACT_ATOMS: atom_id res chain seq x y z
N MET A 1 -11.81 -13.34 -8.06
CA MET A 1 -10.51 -12.86 -8.59
C MET A 1 -9.45 -13.83 -8.10
N ASN A 2 -8.83 -14.59 -9.01
CA ASN A 2 -7.92 -15.68 -8.65
C ASN A 2 -6.53 -15.07 -8.40
N ILE A 3 -6.08 -15.05 -7.15
CA ILE A 3 -4.79 -14.45 -6.72
C ILE A 3 -3.64 -15.49 -6.79
N GLN A 4 -3.93 -16.69 -7.33
CA GLN A 4 -2.99 -17.79 -7.47
C GLN A 4 -1.83 -17.40 -8.41
N GLY A 5 -0.61 -17.32 -7.85
CA GLY A 5 0.63 -17.09 -8.61
C GLY A 5 1.31 -15.73 -8.36
N ARG A 6 0.68 -14.79 -7.64
CA ARG A 6 1.33 -13.51 -7.31
C ARG A 6 2.31 -13.67 -6.13
N LYS A 7 3.50 -13.09 -6.25
CA LYS A 7 4.51 -13.11 -5.18
C LYS A 7 4.02 -12.29 -3.98
N ILE A 8 4.07 -12.89 -2.79
CA ILE A 8 3.74 -12.25 -1.52
C ILE A 8 4.80 -11.18 -1.19
N VAL A 9 4.34 -10.07 -0.62
CA VAL A 9 5.20 -8.98 -0.15
C VAL A 9 4.92 -8.74 1.34
N ASP A 10 5.72 -9.36 2.21
CA ASP A 10 5.52 -9.25 3.67
C ASP A 10 5.96 -7.89 4.21
N ASN A 11 7.01 -7.32 3.63
CA ASN A 11 7.59 -6.04 4.05
C ASN A 11 7.72 -5.07 2.87
N PRO A 12 6.60 -4.49 2.39
CA PRO A 12 6.65 -3.55 1.29
C PRO A 12 7.40 -2.27 1.69
N SER A 13 8.26 -1.77 0.79
CA SER A 13 8.98 -0.52 1.00
C SER A 13 8.02 0.67 1.07
N ILE A 14 8.32 1.65 1.94
CA ILE A 14 7.64 2.95 1.92
C ILE A 14 7.83 3.59 0.55
N GLY A 15 6.76 4.10 -0.03
CA GLY A 15 6.74 4.68 -1.37
C GLY A 15 6.53 3.68 -2.50
N SER A 16 6.37 2.38 -2.20
CA SER A 16 6.05 1.37 -3.21
C SER A 16 4.54 1.23 -3.44
N ILE A 17 4.17 0.75 -4.63
CA ILE A 17 2.81 0.31 -4.93
C ILE A 17 2.75 -1.22 -4.88
N VAL A 18 1.78 -1.73 -4.14
CA VAL A 18 1.48 -3.15 -4.01
C VAL A 18 -0.02 -3.37 -4.08
N THR A 19 -0.46 -4.59 -4.39
CA THR A 19 -1.88 -4.94 -4.29
C THR A 19 -2.18 -5.41 -2.87
N HIS A 20 -3.02 -4.67 -2.14
CA HIS A 20 -3.60 -5.12 -0.87
C HIS A 20 -4.73 -6.11 -1.18
N THR A 21 -4.63 -7.33 -0.65
CA THR A 21 -5.55 -8.43 -0.96
C THR A 21 -6.79 -8.46 -0.07
N GLY A 22 -6.77 -7.73 1.05
CA GLY A 22 -7.81 -7.75 2.09
C GLY A 22 -7.62 -8.92 3.07
N TRP A 23 -7.50 -8.62 4.36
CA TRP A 23 -7.52 -9.65 5.41
C TRP A 23 -8.94 -10.15 5.60
N SER A 24 -9.29 -11.32 5.04
CA SER A 24 -10.54 -12.08 5.30
C SER A 24 -11.88 -11.38 5.01
N GLN A 25 -11.92 -10.06 4.79
CA GLN A 25 -13.16 -9.33 4.61
C GLN A 25 -13.58 -9.34 3.14
N LYS A 26 -14.75 -9.93 2.89
CA LYS A 26 -15.56 -9.78 1.66
C LYS A 26 -16.05 -8.34 1.47
N SER A 27 -15.18 -7.35 1.58
CA SER A 27 -15.50 -6.00 1.16
C SER A 27 -15.29 -5.92 -0.35
N LYS A 28 -16.19 -5.25 -1.08
CA LYS A 28 -16.01 -4.96 -2.52
C LYS A 28 -14.79 -4.07 -2.83
N LYS A 29 -14.06 -3.68 -1.78
CA LYS A 29 -12.92 -2.76 -1.80
C LYS A 29 -11.57 -3.46 -2.00
N TYR A 30 -11.50 -4.80 -2.01
CA TYR A 30 -10.27 -5.56 -2.19
C TYR A 30 -10.47 -6.70 -3.21
N PRO A 31 -9.41 -7.14 -3.93
CA PRO A 31 -8.05 -6.59 -3.92
C PRO A 31 -7.99 -5.18 -4.56
N CYS A 32 -7.06 -4.34 -4.11
CA CYS A 32 -6.82 -3.03 -4.71
C CYS A 32 -5.35 -2.62 -4.62
N ASP A 33 -4.90 -1.80 -5.57
CA ASP A 33 -3.54 -1.28 -5.59
C ASP A 33 -3.43 -0.10 -4.61
N VAL A 34 -2.39 -0.11 -3.79
CA VAL A 34 -2.18 0.86 -2.72
C VAL A 34 -0.74 1.36 -2.71
N TYR A 35 -0.58 2.64 -2.44
CA TYR A 35 0.71 3.30 -2.22
C TYR A 35 1.05 3.28 -0.73
N ILE A 36 2.18 2.69 -0.36
CA ILE A 36 2.61 2.57 1.03
C ILE A 36 3.16 3.91 1.54
N VAL A 37 2.56 4.44 2.58
CA VAL A 37 2.93 5.74 3.16
C VAL A 37 3.86 5.57 4.36
N ARG A 38 3.59 4.57 5.21
CA ARG A 38 4.38 4.24 6.40
C ARG A 38 3.95 2.87 6.93
N GLY A 39 4.75 2.29 7.80
CA GLY A 39 4.50 1.00 8.44
C GLY A 39 5.79 0.23 8.54
N ASP A 40 5.73 -0.88 9.28
CA ASP A 40 6.82 -1.82 9.37
C ASP A 40 6.27 -3.22 9.63
N TYR A 41 6.96 -4.23 9.08
CA TYR A 41 6.65 -5.61 9.41
C TYR A 41 7.06 -5.92 10.85
N LEU A 42 8.20 -5.38 11.30
CA LEU A 42 8.72 -5.55 12.67
C LEU A 42 8.90 -4.20 13.36
N VAL A 43 8.47 -4.09 14.61
CA VAL A 43 8.78 -2.94 15.47
C VAL A 43 9.47 -3.49 16.71
N ASP A 44 10.70 -3.03 16.97
CA ASP A 44 11.56 -3.51 18.07
C ASP A 44 11.73 -5.05 18.10
N GLY A 45 11.76 -5.67 16.91
CA GLY A 45 11.89 -7.12 16.76
C GLY A 45 10.59 -7.92 16.95
N LEU A 46 9.47 -7.26 17.24
CA LEU A 46 8.16 -7.89 17.37
C LEU A 46 7.33 -7.71 16.10
N LEU A 47 6.55 -8.74 15.75
CA LEU A 47 5.62 -8.69 14.61
C LEU A 47 4.59 -7.58 14.84
N SER A 48 4.64 -6.56 13.99
CA SER A 48 3.62 -5.52 13.91
C SER A 48 2.70 -5.80 12.72
N ASN A 49 3.30 -5.85 11.52
CA ASN A 49 2.59 -5.93 10.25
C ASN A 49 1.45 -4.88 10.12
N PHE A 50 1.62 -3.72 10.74
CA PHE A 50 0.64 -2.63 10.71
C PHE A 50 1.11 -1.53 9.76
N TRP A 51 0.25 -1.18 8.81
CA TRP A 51 0.60 -0.34 7.68
C TRP A 51 -0.38 0.81 7.50
N TYR A 52 0.08 1.84 6.80
CA TYR A 52 -0.71 2.94 6.34
C TYR A 52 -0.48 3.14 4.85
N TRP A 53 -1.56 3.32 4.11
CA TRP A 53 -1.51 3.36 2.66
C TRP A 53 -2.55 4.33 2.10
N ARG A 54 -2.38 4.70 0.84
CA ARG A 54 -3.43 5.38 0.06
C ARG A 54 -3.85 4.47 -1.08
N ARG A 55 -5.14 4.33 -1.31
CA ARG A 55 -5.63 3.58 -2.48
C ARG A 55 -5.30 4.35 -3.75
N LEU A 56 -4.95 3.63 -4.80
CA LEU A 56 -4.97 4.17 -6.13
C LEU A 56 -6.40 4.14 -6.67
N LEU A 57 -6.89 5.29 -7.12
CA LEU A 57 -8.22 5.45 -7.70
C LEU A 57 -8.17 5.33 -9.22
N ASP A 58 -9.31 5.06 -9.86
CA ASP A 58 -9.41 4.89 -11.32
C ASP A 58 -9.03 6.15 -12.10
N ASP A 59 -9.09 7.34 -11.46
CA ASP A 59 -8.65 8.61 -12.04
C ASP A 59 -7.13 8.87 -11.91
N GLY A 60 -6.38 7.87 -11.45
CA GLY A 60 -4.94 7.94 -11.27
C GLY A 60 -4.49 8.68 -10.01
N LYS A 61 -5.42 9.16 -9.17
CA LYS A 61 -5.07 9.85 -7.92
C LYS A 61 -4.93 8.87 -6.76
N LEU A 62 -4.23 9.33 -5.74
CA LEU A 62 -4.18 8.68 -4.44
C LEU A 62 -5.34 9.18 -3.58
N GLY A 63 -6.10 8.24 -3.01
CA GLY A 63 -7.15 8.53 -2.03
C GLY A 63 -6.60 8.97 -0.67
N GLU A 64 -7.49 8.98 0.32
CA GLU A 64 -7.11 9.28 1.70
C GLU A 64 -6.19 8.21 2.31
N VAL A 65 -5.51 8.59 3.40
CA VAL A 65 -4.66 7.66 4.15
C VAL A 65 -5.54 6.70 4.94
N GLU A 66 -5.44 5.42 4.63
CA GLU A 66 -6.03 4.30 5.34
C GLU A 66 -4.97 3.57 6.17
N LYS A 67 -5.40 2.67 7.07
CA LYS A 67 -4.52 1.90 7.94
C LYS A 67 -5.07 0.52 8.26
N GLY A 68 -4.19 -0.43 8.57
CA GLY A 68 -4.57 -1.76 9.03
C GLY A 68 -3.45 -2.77 8.86
N TYR A 69 -3.79 -4.05 9.03
CA TYR A 69 -2.83 -5.13 8.85
C TYR A 69 -2.52 -5.39 7.38
N GLY A 70 -1.25 -5.71 7.12
CA GLY A 70 -0.74 -5.98 5.79
C GLY A 70 -1.15 -7.36 5.28
N SER A 71 -1.61 -7.40 4.04
CA SER A 71 -1.61 -8.59 3.20
C SER A 71 -1.43 -8.13 1.77
N PHE A 72 -0.20 -8.25 1.28
CA PHE A 72 0.22 -7.65 0.04
C PHE A 72 0.80 -8.67 -0.92
N VAL A 73 0.58 -8.40 -2.20
CA VAL A 73 1.24 -9.08 -3.30
C VAL A 73 1.78 -8.05 -4.28
N VAL A 74 2.72 -8.47 -5.12
CA VAL A 74 3.21 -7.65 -6.23
C VAL A 74 2.02 -7.26 -7.12
N SER A 75 1.92 -5.96 -7.46
CA SER A 75 0.93 -5.47 -8.40
C SER A 75 1.25 -5.95 -9.82
N ASP A 76 0.22 -6.25 -10.59
CA ASP A 76 0.30 -6.65 -12.00
C ASP A 76 0.31 -5.45 -12.96
N LYS A 77 0.28 -4.23 -12.42
CA LYS A 77 0.23 -2.99 -13.18
C LYS A 77 1.49 -2.17 -12.95
N GLU A 78 1.87 -1.40 -13.97
CA GLU A 78 2.92 -0.41 -13.88
C GLU A 78 2.33 0.97 -13.58
N TYR A 79 3.03 1.74 -12.75
CA TYR A 79 2.58 3.04 -12.28
C TYR A 79 3.70 4.07 -12.37
N THR A 80 3.36 5.26 -12.86
CA THR A 80 4.19 6.46 -12.72
C THR A 80 3.54 7.36 -11.68
N ILE A 81 4.28 7.71 -10.63
CA ILE A 81 3.78 8.57 -9.55
C ILE A 81 4.50 9.90 -9.62
N GLU A 82 3.75 10.99 -9.75
CA GLU A 82 4.29 12.34 -9.63
C GLU A 82 4.17 12.82 -8.18
N ILE A 83 5.31 12.95 -7.49
CA ILE A 83 5.35 13.43 -6.10
C ILE A 83 5.68 14.92 -6.12
N THR A 84 4.69 15.76 -5.77
CA THR A 84 4.91 17.19 -5.55
C THR A 84 5.11 17.47 -4.07
N TYR A 85 6.27 18.00 -3.68
CA TYR A 85 6.53 18.48 -2.32
C TYR A 85 6.60 20.01 -2.31
N LYS A 86 5.96 20.64 -1.30
CA LYS A 86 6.13 22.07 -1.04
C LYS A 86 7.30 22.26 -0.08
N VAL A 87 8.41 22.82 -0.56
CA VAL A 87 9.50 23.27 0.32
C VAL A 87 9.11 24.63 0.89
N SER A 88 8.76 24.68 2.18
CA SER A 88 8.64 25.95 2.90
C SER A 88 10.02 26.29 3.49
N GLY A 89 10.82 27.04 2.74
CA GLY A 89 12.04 27.63 3.27
C GLY A 89 11.69 28.75 4.23
N LYS A 90 11.97 28.58 5.53
CA LYS A 90 12.08 29.73 6.44
C LYS A 90 13.36 30.48 6.05
N LYS A 91 13.21 31.72 5.55
CA LYS A 91 14.30 32.69 5.52
C LYS A 91 14.67 33.11 6.93
#